data_AF-A0A3P7JQF9-F1
#
_entry.id   AF-A0A3P7JQF9-F1
#
_cell.length_a   1.000
_cell.length_b   1.000
_cell.length_c   1.000
_cell.angle_alpha   90.00
_cell.angle_beta   90.00
_cell.angle_gamma   90.00
#
_symmetry.space_group_name_H-M   'P 1'
#
loop_
_entity.id
_entity.type
_entity.pdbx_description
1 polymer ?
#
loop_
_entity_poly.entity_id
_entity_poly.type
_entity_poly.pdbx_seq_one_letter_code
_entity_poly.pdbx_strand_id
1 'polypeptide(L)'
;MPTLRYHNTSHVGGVGHTAKCIMDPKKVLIMNVHYPDKFYNDYFLYALEPEIAVVRHYRDLALGAWGQIWLREVEKMGNFSMTNYPTRWRNDLRKSVQQRLRYVYGNKR
;
A
#
# COMPACT_ATOMS: atom_id res chain seq x y z
N MET A 1 1.51 -1.43 -13.74
CA MET A 1 1.39 -1.83 -12.32
C MET A 1 2.78 -1.76 -11.70
N PRO A 2 2.98 -1.05 -10.58
CA PRO A 2 4.30 -0.86 -9.96
C PRO A 2 5.06 -2.16 -9.65
N THR A 3 4.34 -3.21 -9.22
CA THR A 3 4.86 -4.57 -8.98
C THR A 3 5.43 -5.29 -10.21
N LEU A 4 5.25 -4.74 -11.42
CA LEU A 4 5.87 -5.25 -12.66
C LEU A 4 7.23 -4.61 -12.96
N ARG A 5 7.57 -3.53 -12.27
CA ARG A 5 8.80 -2.76 -12.49
C ARG A 5 9.70 -2.78 -11.25
N TYR A 6 9.09 -2.71 -10.09
CA TYR A 6 9.78 -2.60 -8.81
C TYR A 6 9.57 -3.88 -8.01
N HIS A 7 10.68 -4.55 -7.74
CA HIS A 7 10.71 -5.88 -7.13
C HIS A 7 11.40 -5.89 -5.78
N ASN A 8 12.21 -4.86 -5.48
CA ASN A 8 12.83 -4.71 -4.18
C ASN A 8 11.79 -4.18 -3.18
N THR A 9 11.47 -4.97 -2.15
CA THR A 9 10.45 -4.64 -1.15
C THR A 9 11.00 -4.74 0.26
N SER A 10 10.65 -3.76 1.10
CA SER A 10 11.00 -3.80 2.52
C SER A 10 10.30 -4.95 3.24
N HIS A 11 10.84 -5.30 4.41
CA HIS A 11 10.13 -6.10 5.39
C HIS A 11 8.80 -5.43 5.78
N VAL A 12 7.87 -6.23 6.30
CA VAL A 12 6.60 -5.70 6.82
C VAL A 12 6.90 -4.95 8.12
N GLY A 13 6.64 -3.64 8.15
CA GLY A 13 6.85 -2.85 9.36
C GLY A 13 5.80 -3.12 10.41
N GLY A 14 6.13 -2.81 11.67
CA GLY A 14 5.19 -2.88 12.79
C GLY A 14 4.01 -1.93 12.63
N VAL A 15 2.96 -2.19 13.41
CA VAL A 15 1.75 -1.36 13.49
C VAL A 15 2.13 0.08 13.84
N GLY A 16 1.53 1.06 13.16
CA GLY A 16 1.70 2.48 13.43
C GLY A 16 2.81 3.20 12.64
N HIS A 17 3.76 2.47 12.03
CA HIS A 17 4.85 3.11 11.28
C HIS A 17 4.61 3.13 9.76
N THR A 18 4.54 1.95 9.13
CA THR A 18 4.31 1.83 7.67
C THR A 18 2.98 1.18 7.32
N ALA A 19 2.26 0.66 8.32
CA ALA A 19 0.92 0.12 8.16
C ALA A 19 0.00 1.13 7.48
N LYS A 20 -0.88 0.62 6.62
CA LYS A 20 -1.92 1.39 5.92
C LYS A 20 -3.25 0.70 6.16
N CYS A 21 -4.31 1.49 6.22
CA CYS A 21 -5.67 0.98 6.35
C CYS A 21 -6.45 1.17 5.04
N ILE A 22 -7.38 0.25 4.79
CA ILE A 22 -8.48 0.44 3.85
C ILE A 22 -9.69 0.78 4.69
N MET A 23 -10.37 1.89 4.39
CA MET A 23 -11.47 2.40 5.21
C MET A 23 -12.59 2.96 4.35
N ASP A 24 -13.81 2.91 4.89
CA ASP A 24 -14.93 3.71 4.39
C ASP A 24 -14.86 5.11 5.06
N PRO A 25 -14.64 6.19 4.29
CA PRO A 25 -14.54 7.54 4.84
C PRO A 25 -15.83 8.01 5.53
N LYS A 26 -17.00 7.39 5.25
CA LYS A 26 -18.26 7.74 5.93
C LYS A 26 -18.34 7.22 7.36
N LYS A 27 -17.42 6.32 7.75
CA LYS A 27 -17.43 5.64 9.05
C LYS A 27 -16.31 6.10 9.97
N VAL A 28 -15.39 6.92 9.48
CA VAL A 28 -14.25 7.45 10.24
C VAL A 28 -14.50 8.92 10.57
N LEU A 29 -14.42 9.24 11.86
CA LEU A 29 -14.55 10.61 12.38
C LEU A 29 -13.19 11.32 12.39
N ILE A 30 -12.12 10.64 12.81
CA ILE A 30 -10.75 11.18 12.84
C ILE A 30 -9.82 10.20 12.15
N MET A 31 -9.05 10.70 11.18
CA MET A 31 -8.06 9.94 10.43
C MET A 31 -6.67 10.53 10.68
N ASN A 32 -5.77 9.76 11.29
CA ASN A 32 -4.35 10.08 11.34
C ASN A 32 -3.70 9.70 10.00
N VAL A 33 -2.44 10.10 9.79
CA VAL A 33 -1.72 9.87 8.53
C VAL A 33 -1.71 8.38 8.12
N HIS A 34 -1.78 7.44 9.07
CA HIS A 34 -1.65 6.00 8.80
C HIS A 34 -2.76 5.11 9.38
N TYR A 35 -3.65 5.64 10.21
CA TYR A 35 -4.72 4.85 10.84
C TYR A 35 -5.90 5.73 11.27
N PRO A 36 -7.12 5.19 11.28
CA PRO A 36 -8.28 5.84 11.87
C PRO A 36 -8.14 5.89 13.40
N ASP A 37 -8.39 7.06 13.99
CA ASP A 37 -8.30 7.29 15.43
C ASP A 37 -9.69 7.20 16.09
N LYS A 38 -10.71 7.73 15.41
CA LYS A 38 -12.09 7.68 15.87
C LYS A 38 -13.03 7.29 14.75
N PHE A 39 -14.08 6.56 15.12
CA PHE A 39 -15.12 6.07 14.23
C PHE A 39 -16.48 6.63 14.63
N TYR A 40 -17.42 6.63 13.68
CA TYR A 40 -18.84 6.83 13.98
C TYR A 40 -19.47 5.50 14.41
N ASN A 41 -20.42 5.55 15.33
CA ASN A 41 -21.15 4.37 15.84
C ASN A 41 -20.19 3.28 16.37
N ASP A 42 -20.58 2.01 16.21
CA ASP A 42 -19.83 0.85 16.71
C ASP A 42 -18.80 0.29 15.70
N TYR A 43 -18.33 1.13 14.78
CA TYR A 43 -17.27 0.73 13.84
C TYR A 43 -15.91 0.73 14.54
N PHE A 44 -15.05 -0.21 14.16
CA PHE A 44 -13.71 -0.36 14.74
C PHE A 44 -12.69 -0.74 13.67
N LEU A 45 -11.41 -0.54 14.00
CA LEU A 45 -10.29 -1.00 13.17
C LEU A 45 -10.07 -2.50 13.39
N TYR A 46 -10.15 -3.28 12.33
CA TYR A 46 -9.70 -4.67 12.35
C TYR A 46 -8.25 -4.74 11.84
N ALA A 47 -7.32 -5.11 12.72
CA ALA A 47 -5.93 -5.36 12.36
C ALA A 47 -5.83 -6.73 11.66
N LEU A 48 -5.29 -6.74 10.45
CA LEU A 48 -5.12 -7.96 9.67
C LEU A 48 -3.68 -8.48 9.81
N GLU A 49 -3.55 -9.79 10.02
CA GLU A 49 -2.24 -10.44 10.05
C GLU A 49 -1.54 -10.35 8.68
N PRO A 50 -0.22 -10.07 8.63
CA PRO A 50 0.54 -9.96 7.39
C PRO A 50 0.51 -11.21 6.50
N GLU A 51 0.28 -12.40 7.07
CA GLU A 51 0.15 -13.67 6.36
C GLU A 51 -1.12 -13.72 5.50
N ILE A 52 -2.15 -12.94 5.86
CA ILE A 52 -3.42 -12.88 5.13
C ILE A 52 -3.31 -11.85 4.00
N ALA A 53 -2.91 -10.63 4.31
CA ALA A 53 -2.67 -9.61 3.28
C ALA A 53 -1.74 -8.49 3.75
N VAL A 54 -1.05 -7.88 2.78
CA VAL A 54 -0.20 -6.69 2.99
C VAL A 54 -0.51 -5.62 1.96
N VAL A 55 -0.53 -4.36 2.41
CA VAL A 55 -0.60 -3.19 1.52
C VAL A 55 0.79 -2.60 1.37
N ARG A 56 1.29 -2.54 0.13
CA ARG A 56 2.59 -1.95 -0.19
C ARG A 56 2.40 -0.66 -0.97
N HIS A 57 3.08 0.40 -0.54
CA HIS A 57 3.21 1.62 -1.33
C HIS A 57 4.62 1.70 -1.91
N TYR A 58 4.74 2.20 -3.13
CA TYR A 58 6.04 2.45 -3.74
C TYR A 58 6.49 3.87 -3.45
N ARG A 59 7.76 4.03 -3.11
CA ARG A 59 8.36 5.33 -2.85
C ARG A 59 9.59 5.55 -3.69
N ASP A 60 9.64 6.73 -4.29
CA ASP A 60 10.84 7.25 -4.90
C ASP A 60 11.74 7.80 -3.79
N LEU A 61 12.94 7.22 -3.68
CA LEU A 61 13.91 7.60 -2.65
C LEU A 61 14.51 8.98 -2.92
N ALA A 62 14.51 9.44 -4.17
CA ALA A 62 15.03 10.74 -4.60
C ALA A 62 13.99 11.87 -4.53
N LEU A 63 12.72 11.54 -4.25
CA LEU A 63 11.67 12.56 -4.12
C LEU A 63 11.87 13.35 -2.82
N GLY A 64 12.41 14.57 -2.95
CA GLY A 64 12.83 15.37 -1.81
C GLY A 64 13.95 14.69 -1.02
N ALA A 65 13.93 14.83 0.30
CA ALA A 65 14.91 14.20 1.19
C ALA A 65 14.43 12.86 1.78
N TRP A 66 13.40 12.22 1.20
CA TRP A 66 12.74 11.07 1.84
C TRP A 66 13.69 9.91 2.12
N GLY A 67 14.51 9.52 1.12
CA GLY A 67 15.48 8.43 1.30
C GLY A 67 16.53 8.74 2.36
N GLN A 68 16.91 10.00 2.52
CA GLN A 68 17.88 10.42 3.54
C GLN A 68 17.28 10.38 4.96
N ILE A 69 16.00 10.74 5.09
CA ILE A 69 15.31 10.84 6.38
C ILE A 69 14.81 9.47 6.85
N TRP A 70 14.19 8.68 5.97
CA TRP A 70 13.37 7.54 6.36
C TRP A 70 13.93 6.17 6.00
N LEU A 71 14.89 6.06 5.06
CA LEU A 71 15.37 4.76 4.59
C LEU A 71 15.99 3.93 5.74
N ARG A 72 16.77 4.56 6.60
CA ARG A 72 17.38 3.92 7.78
C ARG A 72 16.33 3.33 8.72
N GLU A 73 15.20 4.01 8.91
CA GLU A 73 14.11 3.50 9.74
C GLU A 73 13.41 2.30 9.11
N VAL A 74 13.29 2.29 7.77
CA VAL A 74 12.75 1.14 7.03
C VAL A 74 13.69 -0.07 7.10
N GLU A 75 15.00 0.16 7.00
CA GLU A 75 16.02 -0.91 7.11
C GLU A 75 15.98 -1.61 8.48
N LYS A 76 15.64 -0.89 9.56
CA LYS A 76 15.46 -1.48 10.90
C LYS A 76 14.30 -2.46 11.00
N MET A 77 13.32 -2.40 10.09
CA MET A 77 12.17 -3.32 10.09
C MET A 77 12.56 -4.73 9.67
N GLY A 78 13.72 -4.90 9.03
CA GLY A 78 14.23 -6.18 8.57
C GLY A 78 14.71 -6.11 7.12
N ASN A 79 15.26 -7.24 6.67
CA ASN A 79 15.86 -7.32 5.35
C ASN A 79 14.84 -7.07 4.23
N PHE A 80 15.29 -6.32 3.24
CA PHE A 80 14.60 -6.22 1.96
C PHE A 80 14.63 -7.56 1.25
N SER A 81 13.58 -7.84 0.48
CA SER A 81 13.46 -9.05 -0.33
C SER A 81 12.94 -8.73 -1.71
N MET A 82 13.35 -9.58 -2.66
CA MET A 82 12.86 -9.51 -4.04
C MET A 82 11.50 -10.19 -4.11
N THR A 83 10.44 -9.40 -4.20
CA THR A 83 9.08 -9.90 -4.42
C THR A 83 8.67 -9.72 -5.87
N ASN A 84 7.99 -10.74 -6.40
CA ASN A 84 7.55 -10.77 -7.78
C ASN A 84 6.05 -10.95 -7.84
N TYR A 85 5.46 -10.36 -8.86
CA TYR A 85 4.05 -10.59 -9.15
C TYR A 85 3.84 -12.06 -9.57
N PRO A 86 2.84 -12.76 -9.01
CA PRO A 86 2.58 -14.16 -9.34
C PRO A 86 2.43 -14.34 -10.86
N THR A 87 3.26 -15.20 -11.45
CA THR A 87 3.33 -15.38 -12.92
C THR A 87 1.98 -15.80 -13.49
N ARG A 88 1.25 -16.66 -12.79
CA ARG A 88 -0.09 -17.15 -13.17
C ARG A 88 -1.08 -16.02 -13.42
N TRP A 89 -1.09 -15.00 -12.56
CA TRP A 89 -2.11 -13.94 -12.59
C TRP A 89 -1.64 -12.64 -13.24
N ARG A 90 -0.37 -12.58 -13.64
CA ARG A 90 0.29 -11.35 -14.12
C ARG A 90 -0.44 -10.71 -15.29
N ASN A 91 -0.82 -11.51 -16.28
CA ASN A 91 -1.44 -10.99 -17.50
C ASN A 91 -2.87 -10.56 -17.27
N ASP A 92 -3.66 -11.36 -16.56
CA ASP A 92 -5.07 -11.10 -16.35
C ASP A 92 -5.29 -9.88 -15.46
N LEU A 93 -4.59 -9.81 -14.31
CA LEU A 93 -4.69 -8.65 -13.42
C LEU A 93 -4.23 -7.37 -14.11
N ARG A 94 -3.16 -7.42 -14.92
CA ARG A 94 -2.72 -6.27 -15.72
C ARG A 94 -3.81 -5.81 -16.67
N LYS A 95 -4.42 -6.73 -17.43
CA LYS A 95 -5.50 -6.43 -18.39
C LYS A 95 -6.72 -5.85 -17.67
N SER A 96 -7.14 -6.44 -16.56
CA SER A 96 -8.27 -5.96 -15.75
C SER A 96 -8.05 -4.53 -15.24
N VAL A 97 -6.86 -4.23 -14.71
CA VAL A 97 -6.52 -2.86 -14.28
C VAL A 97 -6.55 -1.89 -15.45
N GLN A 98 -5.95 -2.25 -16.60
CA GLN A 98 -5.97 -1.41 -17.79
C GLN A 98 -7.40 -1.17 -18.30
N GLN A 99 -8.25 -2.20 -18.30
CA GLN A 99 -9.65 -2.08 -18.70
C GLN A 99 -10.44 -1.18 -17.75
N ARG A 100 -10.22 -1.30 -16.43
CA ARG A 100 -10.86 -0.42 -15.44
C ARG A 100 -10.44 1.04 -15.64
N LEU A 101 -9.15 1.30 -15.85
CA LEU A 101 -8.65 2.66 -16.12
C LEU A 101 -9.25 3.23 -17.40
N ARG A 102 -9.34 2.44 -18.48
CA ARG A 102 -10.03 2.86 -19.72
C ARG A 102 -11.50 3.17 -19.49
N TYR A 103 -12.20 2.33 -18.72
CA TYR A 103 -13.61 2.58 -18.40
C TYR A 103 -13.81 3.88 -17.60
N VAL A 104 -12.99 4.12 -16.57
CA VAL A 104 -13.13 5.28 -15.68
C VAL A 104 -12.63 6.58 -16.34
N TYR A 105 -11.51 6.51 -17.05
CA TYR A 105 -10.79 7.70 -17.54
C TYR A 105 -10.68 7.81 -19.06
N GLY A 106 -10.90 6.72 -19.80
CA GLY A 106 -10.78 6.67 -21.26
C GLY A 106 -11.98 7.24 -22.01
N ASN A 107 -13.08 7.54 -21.32
CA ASN A 107 -14.23 8.27 -21.88
C ASN A 107 -14.12 9.79 -21.73
N LYS A 108 -12.91 10.33 -21.52
CA LYS A 108 -12.68 11.77 -21.72
C LYS A 108 -12.70 12.04 -23.23
N ARG A 109 -13.70 12.84 -23.62
CA ARG A 109 -14.00 13.36 -24.96
C ARG A 109 -12.78 13.62 -25.83
#